data_AF-A0A4D4M4K9-F1
#
_entry.id   AF-A0A4D4M4K9-F1
#
_cell.length_a   1.000
_cell.length_b   1.000
_cell.length_c   1.000
_cell.angle_alpha   90.00
_cell.angle_beta   90.00
_cell.angle_gamma   90.00
#
_symmetry.space_group_name_H-M   'P 1'
#
loop_
_entity.id
_entity.type
_entity.pdbx_description
1 polymer ?
#
loop_
_entity_poly.entity_id
_entity_poly.type
_entity_poly.pdbx_seq_one_letter_code
_entity_poly.pdbx_strand_id
1 'polypeptide(L)'
;MSSDTLAKPAAAAEAAPVRIVAQRRLGQWTAAAVVLVLLGLAVNSVVRNDAFQWDVVADYFTSASVLRGLWLTLWLTAVVMVLGFALGTLLAAGRLSANPVLRSVSWGYVWLFRSMPILVQLLLWFNIGALYPQILGVKTVNLLGPVTVAIVGLTLHEAAYAAEVVRGASSPSTAARSRPLRHSA
;
A
#
# COMPACT_ATOMS: atom_id res chain seq x y z
N MET A 1 68.97 -11.13 31.46
CA MET A 1 68.51 -11.77 30.21
C MET A 1 67.01 -11.59 30.14
N SER A 2 66.53 -11.02 29.02
CA SER A 2 65.22 -11.19 28.33
C SER A 2 63.93 -11.16 29.17
N SER A 3 62.80 -10.60 28.77
CA SER A 3 62.27 -9.84 27.63
C SER A 3 60.81 -9.58 28.02
N ASP A 4 60.24 -8.45 27.62
CA ASP A 4 58.91 -8.34 26.98
C ASP A 4 58.06 -7.13 27.40
N THR A 5 58.16 -6.11 26.55
CA THR A 5 57.06 -5.65 25.68
C THR A 5 55.63 -5.76 26.23
N LEU A 6 55.06 -4.63 26.69
CA LEU A 6 53.68 -4.30 26.37
C LEU A 6 53.55 -2.80 26.06
N ALA A 7 52.93 -2.56 24.91
CA ALA A 7 52.94 -1.35 24.14
C ALA A 7 52.25 -0.17 24.84
N LYS A 8 52.85 1.01 24.66
CA LYS A 8 52.22 2.31 24.88
C LYS A 8 51.06 2.47 23.89
N PRO A 9 49.79 2.59 24.33
CA PRO A 9 48.76 3.12 23.47
C PRO A 9 49.08 4.60 23.26
N ALA A 10 49.12 4.99 21.99
CA ALA A 10 49.39 6.34 21.54
C ALA A 10 48.63 7.38 22.39
N ALA A 11 49.39 8.34 22.91
CA ALA A 11 48.84 9.56 23.46
C ALA A 11 47.83 10.13 22.46
N ALA A 12 46.67 10.52 22.99
CA ALA A 12 45.56 11.14 22.31
C ALA A 12 46.04 11.97 21.10
N ALA A 13 45.76 11.45 19.90
CA ALA A 13 45.77 12.26 18.70
C ALA A 13 44.69 13.32 18.91
N GLU A 14 45.13 14.50 19.31
CA GLU A 14 44.31 15.69 19.49
C GLU A 14 43.51 15.90 18.19
N ALA A 15 42.21 15.61 18.27
CA ALA A 15 41.32 15.66 17.13
C ALA A 15 41.20 17.12 16.68
N ALA A 16 41.94 17.47 15.63
CA ALA A 16 41.88 18.78 15.01
C ALA A 16 40.40 19.13 14.70
N PRO A 17 39.94 20.35 15.00
CA PRO A 17 38.54 20.71 14.84
C PRO A 17 38.16 20.61 13.36
N VAL A 18 37.23 19.70 13.06
CA VAL A 18 36.69 19.51 11.71
C VAL A 18 36.08 20.83 11.25
N ARG A 19 36.75 21.50 10.29
CA ARG A 19 36.29 22.78 9.73
C ARG A 19 35.11 22.53 8.80
N ILE A 20 33.90 22.72 9.33
CA ILE A 20 32.66 22.68 8.55
C ILE A 20 32.60 23.94 7.68
N VAL A 21 32.95 23.82 6.41
CA VAL A 21 32.77 24.88 5.42
C VAL A 21 31.36 24.76 4.84
N ALA A 22 30.55 25.80 5.01
CA ALA A 22 29.21 25.86 4.44
C ALA A 22 29.27 25.82 2.91
N GLN A 23 28.91 24.69 2.31
CA GLN A 23 28.72 24.60 0.85
C GLN A 23 27.55 25.51 0.44
N ARG A 24 27.83 26.52 -0.38
CA ARG A 24 26.79 27.39 -0.94
C ARG A 24 25.97 26.62 -1.99
N ARG A 25 24.72 26.30 -1.65
CA ARG A 25 23.75 25.53 -2.47
C ARG A 25 23.20 26.27 -3.70
N LEU A 26 24.03 27.03 -4.43
CA LEU A 26 23.59 27.81 -5.60
C LEU A 26 22.98 26.94 -6.71
N GLY A 27 23.50 25.73 -6.91
CA GLY A 27 22.95 24.77 -7.88
C GLY A 27 21.53 24.28 -7.55
N GLN A 28 21.12 24.32 -6.29
CA GLN A 28 19.75 23.96 -5.89
C GLN A 28 18.76 25.08 -6.23
N TRP A 29 19.19 26.34 -6.15
CA TRP A 29 18.36 27.48 -6.53
C TRP A 29 18.15 27.57 -8.04
N THR A 30 19.19 27.30 -8.83
CA THR A 30 19.05 27.23 -10.30
C THR A 30 18.16 26.06 -10.73
N ALA A 31 18.34 24.88 -10.13
CA ALA A 31 17.47 23.73 -10.39
C ALA A 31 16.02 24.00 -10.00
N ALA A 32 15.79 24.63 -8.83
CA ALA A 32 14.46 25.02 -8.38
C ALA A 32 13.80 26.03 -9.34
N ALA A 33 14.55 27.03 -9.80
CA ALA A 33 14.05 28.01 -10.77
C ALA A 33 13.66 27.32 -12.10
N VAL A 34 14.49 26.41 -12.61
CA VAL A 34 14.18 25.65 -13.84
C VAL A 34 12.92 24.81 -13.66
N VAL A 35 12.78 24.09 -12.54
CA VAL A 35 11.58 23.29 -12.25
C VAL A 35 10.32 24.16 -12.19
N LEU A 36 10.40 25.33 -11.55
CA LEU A 36 9.27 26.27 -11.49
C LEU A 36 8.89 26.80 -12.87
N VAL A 37 9.87 27.10 -13.72
CA VAL A 37 9.61 27.53 -15.12
C VAL A 37 8.94 26.40 -15.90
N LEU A 38 9.43 25.17 -15.80
CA LEU A 38 8.85 24.02 -16.49
C LEU A 38 7.41 23.74 -16.03
N LEU A 39 7.16 23.82 -14.72
CA LEU A 39 5.80 23.71 -14.17
C LEU A 39 4.91 24.84 -14.69
N GLY A 40 5.39 26.08 -14.73
CA GLY A 40 4.65 27.21 -15.29
C GLY A 40 4.30 27.02 -16.76
N LEU A 41 5.24 26.54 -17.57
CA LEU A 41 5.01 26.21 -18.98
C LEU A 41 3.99 25.09 -19.14
N ALA A 42 4.08 24.03 -18.32
CA ALA A 42 3.13 22.93 -18.33
C ALA A 42 1.72 23.43 -17.96
N VAL A 43 1.57 24.23 -16.89
CA VAL A 43 0.29 24.81 -16.50
C VAL A 43 -0.28 25.71 -17.59
N ASN A 44 0.55 26.58 -18.18
CA ASN A 44 0.12 27.43 -19.30
C ASN A 44 -0.34 26.59 -20.51
N SER A 45 0.38 25.51 -20.81
CA SER A 45 0.02 24.57 -21.88
C SER A 45 -1.25 23.79 -21.58
N VAL A 46 -1.58 23.55 -20.32
CA VAL A 46 -2.80 22.82 -19.91
C VAL A 46 -4.00 23.75 -19.97
N VAL A 47 -3.87 24.97 -19.46
CA VAL A 47 -4.98 25.94 -19.36
C VAL A 47 -5.33 26.58 -20.71
N ARG A 48 -4.34 26.93 -21.54
CA ARG A 48 -4.57 27.68 -22.79
C ARG A 48 -4.73 26.81 -24.03
N ASN A 49 -4.60 25.49 -23.91
CA ASN A 49 -4.64 24.61 -25.06
C ASN A 49 -6.08 24.12 -25.28
N ASP A 50 -6.67 24.53 -26.39
CA ASP A 50 -8.02 24.19 -26.81
C ASP A 50 -8.24 22.67 -26.94
N ALA A 51 -7.18 21.88 -27.12
CA ALA A 51 -7.26 20.42 -27.13
C ALA A 51 -7.70 19.82 -25.78
N PHE A 52 -7.55 20.53 -24.66
CA PHE A 52 -8.04 20.08 -23.35
C PHE A 52 -9.56 20.23 -23.19
N GLN A 53 -10.21 21.05 -24.02
CA GLN A 53 -11.66 21.22 -24.06
C GLN A 53 -12.29 21.45 -22.66
N TRP A 54 -11.79 22.45 -21.93
CA TRP A 54 -12.23 22.76 -20.56
C TRP A 54 -13.75 22.99 -20.43
N ASP A 55 -14.39 23.51 -21.46
CA ASP A 55 -15.85 23.70 -21.50
C ASP A 55 -16.59 22.35 -21.45
N VAL A 56 -16.15 21.37 -22.24
CA VAL A 56 -16.71 20.00 -22.24
C VAL A 56 -16.48 19.35 -20.88
N VAL A 57 -15.28 19.51 -20.31
CA VAL A 57 -15.00 18.98 -18.97
C VAL A 57 -15.97 19.55 -17.96
N ALA A 58 -16.21 20.88 -17.96
CA ALA A 58 -17.14 21.54 -17.05
C ALA A 58 -18.58 21.04 -17.22
N ASP A 59 -19.05 20.89 -18.46
CA ASP A 59 -20.41 20.42 -18.77
C ASP A 59 -20.63 18.97 -18.31
N TYR A 60 -19.65 18.09 -18.54
CA TYR A 60 -19.77 16.68 -18.16
C TYR A 60 -19.48 16.43 -16.69
N PHE A 61 -18.75 17.31 -16.00
CA PHE A 61 -18.35 17.16 -14.59
C PHE A 61 -19.54 16.90 -13.67
N THR A 62 -20.65 17.64 -13.86
CA THR A 62 -21.88 17.49 -13.09
C THR A 62 -22.97 16.71 -13.82
N SER A 63 -22.64 16.07 -14.94
CA SER A 63 -23.61 15.27 -15.69
C SER A 63 -24.09 14.08 -14.86
N ALA A 64 -25.36 13.69 -15.05
CA ALA A 64 -25.96 12.58 -14.34
C ALA A 64 -25.20 11.25 -14.54
N SER A 65 -24.49 11.08 -15.67
CA SER A 65 -23.68 9.89 -15.94
C SER A 65 -22.40 9.86 -15.10
N VAL A 66 -21.69 11.00 -15.00
CA VAL A 66 -20.47 11.12 -14.18
C VAL A 66 -20.82 10.97 -12.70
N LEU A 67 -21.87 11.64 -12.23
CA LEU A 67 -22.32 11.53 -10.84
C LEU A 67 -22.78 10.11 -10.48
N ARG A 68 -23.44 9.39 -11.41
CA ARG A 68 -23.78 7.97 -11.20
C ARG A 68 -22.53 7.09 -11.13
N GLY A 69 -21.53 7.31 -11.98
CA GLY A 69 -20.26 6.59 -11.91
C GLY A 69 -19.49 6.85 -10.61
N LEU A 70 -19.44 8.12 -10.18
CA LEU A 70 -18.86 8.52 -8.89
C LEU A 70 -19.58 7.84 -7.73
N TRP A 71 -20.91 7.91 -7.70
CA TRP A 71 -21.72 7.27 -6.67
C TRP A 71 -21.48 5.76 -6.63
N LEU A 72 -21.50 5.08 -7.79
CA LEU A 72 -21.23 3.65 -7.87
C LEU A 72 -19.85 3.31 -7.32
N THR A 73 -18.82 4.10 -7.65
CA THR A 73 -17.45 3.88 -7.17
C THR A 73 -17.36 4.06 -5.64
N LEU A 74 -17.94 5.12 -5.10
CA LEU A 74 -17.96 5.38 -3.66
C LEU A 74 -18.73 4.29 -2.91
N TRP A 75 -19.91 3.92 -3.41
CA TRP A 75 -20.73 2.87 -2.85
C TRP A 75 -20.01 1.52 -2.89
N LEU A 76 -19.43 1.16 -4.03
CA LEU A 76 -18.68 -0.08 -4.21
C LEU A 76 -17.47 -0.13 -3.28
N THR A 77 -16.72 0.97 -3.17
CA THR A 77 -15.57 1.09 -2.28
C THR A 77 -15.99 0.91 -0.83
N ALA A 78 -17.06 1.57 -0.39
CA ALA A 78 -17.57 1.43 0.97
C ALA A 78 -17.97 -0.02 1.29
N VAL A 79 -18.71 -0.68 0.39
CA VAL A 79 -19.13 -2.08 0.55
C VAL A 79 -17.92 -3.00 0.63
N VAL A 80 -16.99 -2.90 -0.33
CA VAL A 80 -15.77 -3.71 -0.38
C VAL A 80 -14.90 -3.50 0.85
N MET A 81 -14.75 -2.25 1.30
CA MET A 81 -13.94 -1.93 2.46
C MET A 81 -14.53 -2.53 3.74
N VAL A 82 -15.85 -2.42 3.94
CA VAL A 82 -16.53 -3.01 5.10
C VAL A 82 -16.42 -4.54 5.09
N LEU A 83 -16.77 -5.18 3.97
CA LEU A 83 -16.73 -6.64 3.85
C LEU A 83 -15.30 -7.18 3.92
N GLY A 84 -14.37 -6.53 3.23
CA GLY A 84 -12.95 -6.89 3.18
C GLY A 84 -12.31 -6.76 4.56
N PHE A 85 -12.55 -5.65 5.26
CA PHE A 85 -12.03 -5.45 6.61
C PHE A 85 -12.64 -6.44 7.62
N ALA A 86 -13.94 -6.70 7.56
CA ALA A 86 -14.59 -7.69 8.41
C ALA A 86 -14.00 -9.10 8.19
N LEU A 87 -13.92 -9.55 6.94
CA LEU A 87 -13.33 -10.85 6.60
C LEU A 87 -11.84 -10.91 6.96
N GLY A 88 -11.08 -9.85 6.69
CA GLY A 88 -9.67 -9.73 7.05
C GLY A 88 -9.44 -9.83 8.55
N THR A 89 -10.31 -9.22 9.36
CA THR A 89 -10.26 -9.32 10.82
C THR A 89 -10.50 -10.76 11.29
N LEU A 90 -11.47 -11.46 10.70
CA LEU A 90 -11.73 -12.87 10.99
C LEU A 90 -10.53 -13.75 10.63
N LEU A 91 -9.89 -13.51 9.48
CA LEU A 91 -8.69 -14.23 9.05
C LEU A 91 -7.49 -13.95 9.94
N ALA A 92 -7.32 -12.70 10.40
CA ALA A 92 -6.28 -12.34 11.36
C ALA A 92 -6.47 -13.09 12.69
N ALA A 93 -7.70 -13.14 13.20
CA ALA A 93 -8.05 -13.93 14.39
C ALA A 93 -7.78 -15.42 14.18
N GLY A 94 -8.15 -15.97 13.02
CA GLY A 94 -7.84 -17.36 12.64
C GLY A 94 -6.34 -17.67 12.65
N ARG A 95 -5.49 -16.73 12.21
CA ARG A 95 -4.03 -16.88 12.25
C ARG A 95 -3.42 -16.84 13.66
N LEU A 96 -4.07 -16.17 14.60
CA LEU A 96 -3.65 -16.12 16.01
C LEU A 96 -4.23 -17.27 16.84
N SER A 97 -5.18 -18.03 16.27
CA SER A 97 -5.80 -19.17 16.95
C SER A 97 -4.80 -20.30 17.22
N ALA A 98 -4.99 -20.98 18.35
CA ALA A 98 -4.24 -22.20 18.70
C ALA A 98 -4.65 -23.39 17.83
N ASN A 99 -5.82 -23.34 17.16
CA ASN A 99 -6.26 -24.43 16.29
C ASN A 99 -5.42 -24.45 14.99
N PRO A 100 -4.67 -25.54 14.73
CA PRO A 100 -3.79 -25.62 13.57
C PRO A 100 -4.54 -25.58 12.23
N VAL A 101 -5.81 -26.00 12.19
CA VAL A 101 -6.64 -25.98 10.98
C VAL A 101 -6.99 -24.54 10.61
N LEU A 102 -7.55 -23.77 11.54
CA LEU A 102 -7.88 -22.36 11.32
C LEU A 102 -6.64 -21.55 10.94
N ARG A 103 -5.53 -21.77 11.63
CA ARG A 103 -4.26 -21.11 11.33
C ARG A 103 -3.76 -21.42 9.92
N SER A 104 -3.81 -22.69 9.50
CA SER A 104 -3.34 -23.13 8.18
C SER A 104 -4.25 -22.64 7.06
N VAL A 105 -5.57 -22.69 7.24
CA VAL A 105 -6.54 -22.20 6.27
C VAL A 105 -6.42 -20.68 6.09
N SER A 106 -6.35 -19.91 7.19
CA SER A 106 -6.17 -18.47 7.10
C SER A 106 -4.80 -18.09 6.51
N TRP A 107 -3.75 -18.86 6.80
CA TRP A 107 -2.44 -18.66 6.17
C TRP A 107 -2.48 -18.93 4.67
N GLY A 108 -3.07 -20.06 4.25
CA GLY A 108 -3.19 -20.44 2.84
C GLY A 108 -4.05 -19.46 2.03
N TYR A 109 -5.16 -19.00 2.61
CA TYR A 109 -5.98 -17.94 2.03
C TYR A 109 -5.16 -16.68 1.77
N VAL A 110 -4.52 -16.11 2.80
CA VAL A 110 -3.77 -14.85 2.67
C VAL A 110 -2.63 -15.00 1.67
N TRP A 111 -1.91 -16.12 1.73
CA TRP A 111 -0.83 -16.40 0.79
C TRP A 111 -1.33 -16.47 -0.66
N LEU A 112 -2.44 -17.16 -0.92
CA LEU A 112 -3.00 -17.30 -2.26
C LEU A 112 -3.46 -15.95 -2.82
N PHE A 113 -4.36 -15.26 -2.12
CA PHE A 113 -4.99 -14.03 -2.63
C PHE A 113 -4.03 -12.84 -2.73
N ARG A 114 -2.94 -12.82 -1.96
CA ARG A 114 -1.87 -11.83 -2.12
C ARG A 114 -0.90 -12.15 -3.26
N SER A 115 -0.80 -13.42 -3.66
CA SER A 115 0.08 -13.86 -4.75
C SER A 115 -0.58 -13.78 -6.12
N MET A 116 -1.92 -13.66 -6.19
CA MET A 116 -2.66 -13.58 -7.44
C MET A 116 -2.77 -12.12 -7.94
N PRO A 117 -2.47 -11.83 -9.21
CA PRO A 117 -2.76 -10.53 -9.80
C PRO A 117 -4.27 -10.23 -9.75
N ILE A 118 -4.65 -9.02 -9.32
CA ILE A 118 -6.06 -8.64 -9.16
C ILE A 118 -6.85 -8.76 -10.46
N LEU A 119 -6.23 -8.48 -11.60
CA LEU A 119 -6.84 -8.65 -12.93
C LEU A 119 -7.15 -10.12 -13.22
N VAL A 120 -6.25 -11.04 -12.87
CA VAL A 120 -6.47 -12.49 -13.04
C VAL A 120 -7.60 -12.97 -12.13
N GLN A 121 -7.65 -12.47 -10.90
CA GLN A 121 -8.72 -12.77 -9.95
C GLN A 121 -10.09 -12.29 -10.49
N LEU A 122 -10.19 -11.03 -10.92
CA LEU A 122 -11.43 -10.49 -11.49
C LEU A 122 -11.84 -11.22 -12.78
N LEU A 123 -10.88 -11.57 -13.63
CA LEU A 123 -11.14 -12.35 -14.85
C LEU A 123 -11.70 -13.74 -14.51
N LEU A 124 -11.15 -14.40 -13.49
CA LEU A 124 -11.64 -15.70 -13.02
C LEU A 124 -13.08 -15.59 -12.51
N TRP A 125 -13.37 -14.59 -11.67
CA TRP A 125 -14.73 -14.36 -11.15
C TRP A 125 -15.72 -14.00 -12.26
N PHE A 126 -15.29 -13.22 -13.25
CA PHE A 126 -16.11 -12.86 -14.40
C PHE A 126 -16.41 -14.08 -15.29
N ASN A 127 -15.44 -14.99 -15.45
CA ASN A 127 -15.57 -16.19 -16.28
C ASN A 127 -15.97 -17.44 -15.48
N ILE A 128 -16.35 -17.31 -14.22
CA ILE A 128 -16.64 -18.49 -13.39
C ILE A 128 -17.85 -19.28 -13.89
N GLY A 129 -18.77 -18.64 -14.62
CA GLY A 129 -19.86 -19.32 -15.32
C GLY A 129 -19.40 -20.20 -16.49
N ALA A 130 -18.22 -19.97 -17.05
CA ALA A 130 -17.62 -20.85 -18.06
C ALA A 130 -16.91 -22.05 -17.41
N LEU A 131 -16.28 -21.87 -16.24
CA LEU A 131 -15.65 -22.94 -15.47
C LEU A 131 -16.67 -23.83 -14.73
N TYR A 132 -17.73 -23.21 -14.20
CA TYR A 132 -18.80 -23.86 -13.44
C TYR A 132 -20.16 -23.41 -13.99
N PRO A 133 -20.64 -24.01 -15.09
CA PRO A 133 -21.91 -23.64 -15.73
C PRO A 133 -23.13 -23.75 -14.81
N GLN A 134 -23.06 -24.66 -13.83
CA GLN A 134 -24.05 -24.82 -12.77
C GLN A 134 -23.34 -24.95 -11.43
N ILE A 135 -23.73 -24.10 -10.48
CA ILE A 135 -23.36 -24.22 -9.07
C ILE A 135 -24.66 -24.41 -8.31
N LEU A 136 -24.77 -25.51 -7.54
CA LEU A 136 -25.94 -25.83 -6.71
C LEU A 136 -27.28 -25.82 -7.46
N GLY A 137 -27.28 -26.22 -8.74
CA GLY A 137 -28.49 -26.29 -9.58
C GLY A 137 -28.91 -24.96 -10.25
N VAL A 138 -28.18 -23.87 -10.02
CA VAL A 138 -28.46 -22.56 -10.64
C VAL A 138 -27.43 -22.26 -11.74
N LYS A 139 -27.89 -21.72 -12.88
CA LYS A 139 -27.00 -21.31 -13.99
C LYS A 139 -26.17 -20.10 -13.60
N THR A 140 -24.90 -20.31 -13.28
CA THR A 140 -23.93 -19.31 -12.80
C THR A 140 -23.82 -18.07 -13.68
N VAL A 141 -24.07 -18.22 -14.99
CA VAL A 141 -24.03 -17.13 -15.99
C VAL A 141 -25.00 -15.99 -15.68
N ASN A 142 -26.06 -16.25 -14.92
CA ASN A 142 -27.07 -15.25 -14.54
C ASN A 142 -26.85 -14.69 -13.12
N LEU A 143 -25.91 -15.23 -12.33
CA LEU A 143 -25.74 -14.85 -10.92
C LEU A 143 -24.72 -13.73 -10.71
N LEU A 144 -23.76 -13.56 -11.62
CA LEU A 144 -22.60 -12.71 -11.39
C LEU A 144 -22.51 -11.61 -12.44
N GLY A 145 -23.27 -10.53 -12.22
CA GLY A 145 -23.11 -9.29 -12.97
C GLY A 145 -21.78 -8.58 -12.63
N PRO A 146 -21.36 -7.58 -13.42
CA PRO A 146 -20.08 -6.87 -13.23
C PRO A 146 -19.88 -6.30 -11.82
N VAL A 147 -20.95 -5.77 -11.21
CA VAL A 147 -20.91 -5.23 -9.84
C VAL A 147 -20.66 -6.33 -8.82
N THR A 148 -21.35 -7.47 -8.92
CA THR A 148 -21.16 -8.61 -8.00
C THR A 148 -19.75 -9.19 -8.13
N VAL A 149 -19.25 -9.31 -9.36
CA VAL A 149 -17.86 -9.74 -9.63
C VAL A 149 -16.86 -8.80 -8.98
N ALA A 150 -17.06 -7.49 -9.12
CA ALA A 150 -16.22 -6.49 -8.47
C ALA A 150 -16.29 -6.61 -6.94
N ILE A 151 -17.48 -6.73 -6.35
CA ILE A 151 -17.64 -6.90 -4.90
C ILE A 151 -16.88 -8.14 -4.43
N VAL A 152 -17.12 -9.31 -5.03
CA VAL A 152 -16.49 -10.58 -4.60
C VAL A 152 -14.97 -10.53 -4.80
N GLY A 153 -14.52 -10.18 -6.00
CA GLY A 153 -13.10 -10.15 -6.33
C GLY A 153 -12.32 -9.15 -5.48
N LEU A 154 -12.82 -7.92 -5.36
CA LEU A 154 -12.16 -6.88 -4.58
C LEU A 154 -12.23 -7.17 -3.08
N THR A 155 -13.34 -7.67 -2.55
CA THR A 155 -13.48 -8.03 -1.12
C THR A 155 -12.49 -9.10 -0.72
N LEU A 156 -12.34 -10.16 -1.52
CA LEU A 156 -11.42 -11.25 -1.21
C LEU A 156 -9.96 -10.80 -1.27
N HIS A 157 -9.62 -9.94 -2.25
CA HIS A 157 -8.30 -9.35 -2.32
C HIS A 157 -8.03 -8.46 -1.10
N GLU A 158 -8.94 -7.52 -0.82
CA GLU A 158 -8.84 -6.58 0.30
C GLU A 158 -8.76 -7.28 1.66
N ALA A 159 -9.54 -8.34 1.87
CA ALA A 159 -9.51 -9.13 3.11
C ALA A 159 -8.13 -9.73 3.39
N ALA A 160 -7.40 -10.16 2.36
CA ALA A 160 -6.06 -10.69 2.54
C ALA A 160 -5.06 -9.62 3.00
N TYR A 161 -5.16 -8.39 2.50
CA TYR A 161 -4.35 -7.26 2.95
C TYR A 161 -4.78 -6.76 4.34
N ALA A 162 -6.08 -6.61 4.57
CA ALA A 162 -6.62 -6.19 5.87
C ALA A 162 -6.20 -7.16 6.98
N ALA A 163 -6.20 -8.48 6.71
CA ALA A 163 -5.73 -9.48 7.67
C ALA A 163 -4.28 -9.26 8.11
N GLU A 164 -3.42 -8.77 7.22
CA GLU A 164 -2.03 -8.48 7.56
C GLU A 164 -1.85 -7.20 8.36
N VAL A 165 -2.62 -6.16 8.02
CA VAL A 165 -2.64 -4.90 8.76
C VAL A 165 -3.07 -5.15 10.20
N VAL A 166 -4.19 -5.87 10.39
CA VAL A 166 -4.71 -6.23 11.72
C VAL A 166 -3.69 -7.08 12.50
N ARG A 167 -3.04 -8.04 11.83
CA ARG A 167 -2.01 -8.87 12.46
C ARG A 167 -0.76 -8.07 12.84
N GLY A 168 -0.36 -7.10 12.03
CA GLY A 168 0.74 -6.18 12.33
C GLY A 168 0.43 -5.29 13.53
N ALA A 169 -0.80 -4.79 13.64
CA ALA A 169 -1.26 -4.01 14.78
C ALA A 169 -1.26 -4.80 16.10
N SER A 170 -1.45 -6.13 16.06
CA SER A 170 -1.43 -6.98 17.25
C SER A 170 -0.03 -7.24 17.83
N SER A 171 1.05 -6.95 17.09
CA SER A 171 2.40 -7.16 17.57
C SER A 171 2.84 -5.94 18.39
N PRO A 172 3.17 -6.07 19.69
CA PRO A 172 3.57 -4.94 20.52
C PRO A 172 4.80 -4.27 19.90
N SER A 173 4.67 -2.99 19.55
CA SER A 173 5.83 -2.20 19.14
C SER A 173 6.83 -2.25 20.28
N THR A 174 8.00 -2.83 20.02
CA THR A 174 9.12 -2.91 20.95
C THR A 174 9.78 -1.53 21.05
N ALA A 175 9.00 -0.52 21.41
CA ALA A 175 9.38 0.88 21.58
C ALA A 175 9.39 1.23 23.07
N ALA A 176 10.10 0.41 23.86
CA ALA A 176 10.46 0.74 25.24
C ALA A 176 11.73 -0.01 25.68
N ARG A 177 12.64 -0.30 24.75
CA ARG A 177 13.99 -0.76 25.12
C ARG A 177 14.89 0.47 25.27
N SER A 178 14.55 1.34 26.22
CA SER A 178 15.47 2.35 26.74
C SER A 178 16.65 1.62 27.35
N ARG A 179 17.75 1.60 26.60
CA ARG A 179 19.03 1.02 27.00
C ARG A 179 19.55 1.86 28.18
N PRO A 180 19.62 1.36 29.43
CA PRO A 180 20.27 2.12 30.49
C PRO A 180 21.75 2.20 30.14
N LEU A 181 22.25 3.43 30.03
CA LEU A 181 23.66 3.74 29.88
C LEU A 181 24.42 3.14 31.06
N ARG A 182 25.29 2.17 30.79
CA ARG A 182 26.26 1.68 31.77
C ARG A 182 27.24 2.82 32.04
N HIS A 183 27.13 3.45 33.19
CA HIS A 183 28.24 4.22 33.76
C HIS A 183 29.26 3.22 34.28
N SER A 184 30.36 3.07 33.53
CA SER A 184 31.60 2.45 33.97
C SER A 184 32.29 3.39 34.96
N ALA A 185 32.46 2.90 36.19
CA ALA A 185 33.39 3.42 37.19
C ALA A 185 34.82 2.98 36.87
#